data_AF-A0A7J6KKQ3-F1
#
_entry.id   AF-A0A7J6KKQ3-F1
#
_cell.length_a   1.000
_cell.length_b   1.000
_cell.length_c   1.000
_cell.angle_alpha   90.00
_cell.angle_beta   90.00
_cell.angle_gamma   90.00
#
_symmetry.space_group_name_H-M   'P 1'
#
loop_
_entity.id
_entity.type
_entity.pdbx_description
1 polymer ?
#
loop_
_entity_poly.entity_id
_entity_poly.type
_entity_poly.pdbx_seq_one_letter_code
_entity_poly.pdbx_strand_id
1 'polypeptide(L)'
;AGCLKKEPHGEGRKYVLIQDNAPSHTSRYTNAFLDKESLKEHRRLPWPSNSPDLNPVKKYWVILKRKIYANNRQYNGLGTLWDAVQAAKAISSAEVENLTDSVDKRLEKLFIT
;
A
#
# COMPACT_ATOMS: atom_id res chain seq x y z
N ALA A 1 30.42 10.04 -3.84
CA ALA A 1 29.23 10.67 -4.40
C ALA A 1 28.50 9.66 -5.29
N GLY A 2 27.58 8.87 -4.72
CA GLY A 2 26.79 7.87 -5.47
C GLY A 2 25.46 8.49 -5.88
N CYS A 3 25.40 9.03 -7.09
CA CYS A 3 24.18 9.59 -7.67
C CYS A 3 23.21 8.44 -7.95
N LEU A 4 22.19 8.28 -7.10
CA LEU A 4 21.02 7.46 -7.43
C LEU A 4 20.33 8.15 -8.61
N LYS A 5 20.53 7.60 -9.80
CA LYS A 5 19.86 8.06 -11.01
C LYS A 5 18.36 7.97 -10.76
N LYS A 6 17.69 9.12 -10.72
CA LYS A 6 16.23 9.18 -10.82
C LYS A 6 15.88 8.68 -12.21
N GLU A 7 15.40 7.45 -12.30
CA GLU A 7 14.70 6.96 -13.49
C GLU A 7 13.58 7.96 -13.80
N PRO A 8 13.45 8.44 -15.06
CA PRO A 8 12.36 9.33 -15.42
C PRO A 8 11.05 8.56 -15.23
N HIS A 9 10.20 9.04 -14.31
CA HIS A 9 8.85 8.52 -14.14
C HIS A 9 8.14 8.59 -15.50
N GLY A 10 8.01 7.43 -16.14
CA GLY A 10 7.50 7.30 -17.50
C GLY A 10 6.18 8.03 -17.70
N GLU A 11 6.17 8.92 -18.69
CA GLU A 11 4.98 9.47 -19.31
C GLU A 11 4.12 8.30 -19.82
N GLY A 12 3.03 7.97 -19.10
CA GLY A 12 2.06 6.98 -19.57
C GLY A 12 1.25 6.25 -18.52
N ARG A 13 1.72 6.15 -17.26
CA ARG A 13 0.91 5.53 -16.18
C ARG A 13 0.33 6.59 -15.26
N LYS A 14 -0.99 6.78 -15.31
CA LYS A 14 -1.73 7.56 -14.31
C LYS A 14 -1.88 6.68 -13.07
N TYR A 15 -1.17 7.02 -12.00
CA TYR A 15 -1.33 6.39 -10.69
C TYR A 15 -1.79 7.44 -9.67
N VAL A 16 -2.57 6.98 -8.69
CA VAL A 16 -3.03 7.77 -7.55
C VAL A 16 -2.45 7.13 -6.30
N LEU A 17 -1.86 7.96 -5.44
CA LEU A 17 -1.39 7.53 -4.13
C LEU A 17 -2.57 7.34 -3.19
N ILE A 18 -2.63 6.16 -2.57
CA ILE A 18 -3.58 5.85 -1.50
C ILE A 18 -2.75 5.68 -0.21
N GLN A 19 -3.02 6.52 0.79
CA GLN A 19 -2.44 6.41 2.14
C GLN A 19 -3.46 6.88 3.18
N ASP A 20 -3.35 6.41 4.43
CA ASP A 20 -4.21 6.87 5.51
C ASP A 20 -3.75 8.22 6.08
N ASN A 21 -4.60 8.83 6.92
CA ASN A 21 -4.34 10.15 7.51
C ASN A 21 -3.53 10.08 8.81
N ALA A 22 -2.67 9.07 9.00
CA ALA A 22 -1.81 9.02 10.18
C ALA A 22 -0.96 10.31 10.27
N PRO A 23 -0.67 10.83 11.48
CA PRO A 23 0.03 12.13 11.63
C PRO A 23 1.38 12.20 10.90
N SER A 24 2.09 11.07 10.77
CA SER A 24 3.33 10.98 9.99
C SER A 24 3.10 11.16 8.50
N HIS A 25 1.98 10.66 7.96
CA HIS A 25 1.65 10.74 6.53
C HIS A 25 1.12 12.12 6.11
N THR A 26 0.49 12.85 7.05
CA THR A 26 -0.07 14.19 6.82
C THR A 26 0.83 15.33 7.31
N SER A 27 2.01 15.00 7.84
CA SER A 27 2.96 15.99 8.33
C SER A 27 3.41 16.96 7.22
N ARG A 28 3.81 18.18 7.61
CA ARG A 28 4.36 19.18 6.67
C ARG A 28 5.54 18.62 5.88
N TYR A 29 6.40 17.83 6.53
CA TYR A 29 7.57 17.23 5.90
C TYR A 29 7.15 16.23 4.82
N THR A 30 6.24 15.32 5.15
CA THR A 30 5.76 14.29 4.21
C THR A 30 5.04 14.90 3.02
N ASN A 31 4.17 15.89 3.26
CA ASN A 31 3.48 16.60 2.18
C ASN A 31 4.46 17.32 1.24
N ALA A 32 5.47 18.02 1.78
CA ALA A 32 6.50 18.68 0.98
C ALA A 32 7.35 17.67 0.17
N PHE A 33 7.64 16.50 0.74
CA PHE A 33 8.34 15.43 0.02
C PHE A 33 7.50 14.88 -1.14
N LEU A 34 6.23 14.56 -0.90
CA LEU A 34 5.34 14.05 -1.94
C LEU A 34 5.12 15.09 -3.06
N ASP A 35 5.06 16.38 -2.72
CA ASP A 35 4.98 17.45 -3.70
C ASP A 35 6.24 17.55 -4.58
N LYS A 36 7.41 17.23 -4.02
CA LYS A 36 8.69 17.19 -4.75
C LYS A 36 8.78 15.97 -5.67
N GLU A 37 8.17 14.85 -5.29
CA GLU A 37 8.12 13.62 -6.11
C GLU A 37 6.94 13.61 -7.11
N SER A 38 6.41 14.79 -7.48
CA SER A 38 5.32 14.95 -8.45
C SER A 38 3.99 14.28 -8.06
N LEU A 39 3.85 13.86 -6.81
CA LEU A 39 2.62 13.36 -6.22
C LEU A 39 1.83 14.51 -5.63
N LYS A 40 1.41 15.49 -6.44
CA LYS A 40 0.59 16.63 -5.97
C LYS A 40 -0.76 16.16 -5.43
N GLU A 41 -1.48 17.04 -4.74
CA GLU A 41 -2.79 16.76 -4.11
C GLU A 41 -3.79 16.04 -5.04
N HIS A 42 -3.92 16.46 -6.30
CA HIS A 42 -4.81 15.81 -7.28
C HIS A 42 -4.42 14.37 -7.65
N ARG A 43 -3.22 13.91 -7.28
CA ARG A 43 -2.74 12.53 -7.43
C ARG A 43 -2.77 11.75 -6.11
N ARG A 44 -3.38 12.31 -5.06
CA ARG A 44 -3.57 11.65 -3.77
C ARG A 44 -5.07 11.46 -3.57
N LEU A 45 -5.48 10.24 -3.23
CA LEU A 45 -6.88 9.98 -2.90
C LEU A 45 -7.17 10.56 -1.49
N PRO A 46 -8.19 11.43 -1.32
CA PRO A 46 -8.61 11.84 0.01
C PRO A 46 -9.10 10.61 0.78
N TRP A 47 -8.50 10.34 1.94
CA TRP A 47 -8.85 9.19 2.75
C TRP A 47 -9.87 9.56 3.84
N PRO A 48 -11.01 8.86 3.96
CA PRO A 48 -11.93 9.10 5.06
C PRO A 48 -11.32 8.67 6.41
N SER A 49 -11.55 9.49 7.44
CA SER A 49 -11.12 9.20 8.81
C SER A 49 -11.73 7.90 9.32
N ASN A 50 -10.96 7.13 10.10
CA ASN A 50 -11.39 5.86 10.70
C ASN A 50 -11.88 4.80 9.69
N SER A 51 -11.33 4.78 8.48
CA SER A 51 -11.65 3.76 7.46
C SER A 51 -10.47 2.80 7.17
N PRO A 52 -9.99 2.01 8.15
CA PRO A 52 -8.91 1.05 7.92
C PRO A 52 -9.33 -0.10 6.99
N ASP A 53 -10.63 -0.36 6.93
CA ASP A 53 -11.30 -1.35 6.09
C ASP A 53 -11.16 -1.07 4.59
N LEU A 54 -10.96 0.19 4.21
CA LEU A 54 -10.76 0.59 2.82
C LEU A 54 -9.32 0.40 2.36
N ASN A 55 -8.34 0.29 3.27
CA ASN A 55 -6.93 0.38 2.90
C ASN A 55 -6.47 -0.93 2.21
N PRO A 56 -6.13 -0.93 0.90
CA PRO A 56 -5.73 -2.14 0.18
C PRO A 56 -4.55 -2.86 0.86
N VAL A 57 -3.65 -2.10 1.50
CA VAL A 57 -2.49 -2.67 2.19
C VAL A 57 -2.90 -3.57 3.36
N LYS A 58 -4.00 -3.26 4.05
CA LYS A 58 -4.50 -4.07 5.18
C LYS A 58 -4.89 -5.47 4.72
N LYS A 59 -5.51 -5.56 3.55
CA LYS A 59 -5.88 -6.86 2.98
C LYS A 59 -4.66 -7.62 2.47
N TYR A 60 -3.66 -6.94 1.88
CA TYR A 60 -2.37 -7.57 1.56
C TYR A 60 -1.73 -8.21 2.81
N TRP A 61 -1.72 -7.51 3.94
CA TRP A 61 -1.23 -8.06 5.21
C TRP A 61 -2.00 -9.29 5.68
N VAL A 62 -3.32 -9.37 5.43
CA VAL A 62 -4.12 -10.57 5.74
C VAL A 62 -3.67 -11.75 4.87
N ILE A 63 -3.52 -11.56 3.56
CA ILE A 63 -3.05 -12.60 2.64
C ILE A 63 -1.65 -13.07 3.03
N LEU A 64 -0.73 -12.14 3.27
CA LEU A 64 0.64 -12.45 3.63
C LEU A 64 0.72 -13.25 4.93
N LYS A 65 -0.02 -12.84 5.98
CA LYS A 65 -0.10 -13.60 7.24
C LYS A 65 -0.65 -15.01 7.02
N ARG A 66 -1.69 -15.18 6.19
CA ARG A 66 -2.23 -16.51 5.88
C ARG A 66 -1.20 -17.41 5.19
N LYS A 67 -0.38 -16.86 4.29
CA LYS A 67 0.71 -17.60 3.63
C LYS A 67 1.82 -17.98 4.62
N ILE A 68 2.24 -17.05 5.47
CA ILE A 68 3.32 -17.26 6.47
C ILE A 68 2.93 -18.34 7.50
N TYR A 69 1.71 -18.25 8.05
CA TYR A 69 1.23 -19.13 9.13
C TYR A 69 0.38 -20.31 8.63
N ALA A 70 0.42 -20.62 7.33
CA ALA A 70 -0.28 -21.77 6.76
C ALA A 70 0.14 -23.07 7.47
N ASN A 71 -0.80 -24.01 7.58
CA ASN A 71 -0.58 -25.31 8.24
C ASN A 71 -0.10 -25.18 9.69
N ASN A 72 -0.55 -24.13 10.41
CA ASN A 72 -0.18 -23.83 11.79
C ASN A 72 1.32 -23.66 12.03
N ARG A 73 2.11 -23.32 11.00
CA ARG A 73 3.54 -23.07 11.16
C ARG A 73 3.78 -21.93 12.16
N GLN A 74 4.75 -22.11 13.06
CA GLN A 74 5.17 -21.12 14.05
C GLN A 74 6.64 -20.75 13.86
N TYR A 75 7.02 -19.55 14.32
CA TYR A 75 8.38 -19.03 14.20
C TYR A 75 8.83 -18.49 15.55
N ASN A 76 9.96 -19.00 16.05
CA ASN A 76 10.52 -18.62 17.36
C ASN A 76 11.74 -17.70 17.24
N GLY A 77 12.03 -17.20 16.03
CA GLY A 77 13.18 -16.34 15.76
C GLY A 77 12.88 -15.33 14.66
N LEU A 78 13.48 -14.14 14.80
CA LEU A 78 13.27 -13.05 13.84
C LEU A 78 13.79 -13.43 12.45
N GLY A 79 14.94 -14.11 12.36
CA GLY A 79 15.51 -14.55 11.09
C GLY A 79 14.62 -15.54 10.34
N THR A 80 14.11 -16.57 11.04
CA THR A 80 13.24 -17.58 10.40
C THR A 80 11.89 -17.01 9.99
N LEU A 81 11.34 -16.06 10.76
CA LEU A 81 10.15 -15.31 10.36
C LEU A 81 10.44 -14.42 9.15
N TRP A 82 11.59 -13.75 9.11
CA TRP A 82 11.98 -12.89 7.99
C TRP A 82 12.12 -13.69 6.69
N ASP A 83 12.77 -14.85 6.72
CA ASP A 83 12.89 -15.73 5.56
C ASP A 83 11.52 -16.18 5.03
N ALA A 84 10.59 -16.48 5.94
CA ALA A 84 9.22 -16.81 5.58
C ALA A 84 8.46 -15.64 4.96
N VAL A 85 8.61 -14.42 5.50
CA VAL A 85 8.07 -13.20 4.89
C VAL A 85 8.61 -13.03 3.48
N GLN A 86 9.91 -13.21 3.29
CA GLN A 86 10.58 -13.05 2.00
C GLN A 86 10.12 -14.10 0.97
N ALA A 87 9.84 -15.32 1.41
CA ALA A 87 9.26 -16.36 0.56
C ALA A 87 7.78 -16.09 0.22
N ALA A 88 7.01 -15.53 1.16
CA ALA A 88 5.56 -15.33 1.02
C ALA A 88 5.16 -13.98 0.39
N LYS A 89 6.07 -13.01 0.28
CA LYS A 89 5.79 -11.65 -0.23
C LYS A 89 5.30 -11.60 -1.69
N ALA A 90 5.55 -12.66 -2.46
CA ALA A 90 5.07 -12.74 -3.82
C ALA A 90 3.53 -12.79 -3.83
N ILE A 91 2.94 -11.84 -4.54
CA ILE A 91 1.51 -11.76 -4.76
C ILE A 91 1.25 -11.88 -6.26
N SER A 92 0.25 -12.69 -6.61
CA SER A 92 -0.20 -12.84 -8.00
C SER A 92 -1.03 -11.63 -8.44
N SER A 93 -1.07 -11.35 -9.75
CA SER A 93 -1.93 -10.29 -10.29
C SER A 93 -3.40 -10.47 -9.90
N ALA A 94 -3.90 -11.71 -9.90
CA ALA A 94 -5.27 -12.01 -9.47
C ALA A 94 -5.53 -11.68 -7.99
N GLU A 95 -4.54 -11.90 -7.12
CA GLU A 95 -4.65 -11.46 -5.72
C GLU A 95 -4.66 -9.92 -5.64
N VAL A 96 -3.86 -9.22 -6.45
CA VAL A 96 -3.87 -7.74 -6.53
C VAL A 96 -5.21 -7.20 -7.03
N GLU A 97 -5.76 -7.77 -8.09
CA GLU A 97 -7.07 -7.37 -8.66
C GLU A 97 -8.20 -7.56 -7.64
N ASN A 98 -8.24 -8.70 -6.96
CA ASN A 98 -9.19 -8.93 -5.87
C ASN A 98 -9.03 -7.93 -4.70
N LEU A 99 -7.80 -7.48 -4.43
CA LEU A 99 -7.54 -6.47 -3.41
C LEU A 99 -8.13 -5.12 -3.81
N THR A 100 -7.94 -4.70 -5.06
CA THR A 100 -8.35 -3.39 -5.60
C THR A 100 -9.85 -3.32 -5.90
N ASP A 101 -10.45 -4.35 -6.50
CA ASP A 101 -11.88 -4.36 -6.89
C ASP A 101 -12.82 -4.13 -5.69
N SER A 102 -12.46 -4.70 -4.54
CA SER A 102 -13.25 -4.53 -3.33
C SER A 102 -13.03 -3.17 -2.65
N VAL A 103 -11.97 -2.43 -3.00
CA VAL A 103 -11.77 -1.05 -2.54
C VAL A 103 -12.56 -0.08 -3.40
N ASP A 104 -12.53 -0.25 -4.73
CA ASP A 104 -13.25 0.62 -5.67
C ASP A 104 -14.76 0.63 -5.39
N LYS A 105 -15.39 -0.55 -5.26
CA LYS A 105 -16.82 -0.68 -4.90
C LYS A 105 -17.21 0.03 -3.59
N ARG A 106 -16.26 0.15 -2.65
CA ARG A 106 -16.52 0.76 -1.34
C ARG A 106 -16.29 2.25 -1.35
N LEU A 107 -15.30 2.72 -2.13
CA LEU A 107 -15.10 4.14 -2.39
C LEU A 107 -16.30 4.71 -3.14
N GLU A 108 -16.81 4.03 -4.17
CA GLU A 108 -18.04 4.41 -4.87
C GLU A 108 -19.21 4.61 -3.90
N LYS A 109 -19.40 3.68 -2.94
CA LYS A 109 -20.47 3.79 -1.94
C LYS A 109 -20.33 5.01 -1.01
N LEU A 110 -19.10 5.45 -0.71
CA LEU A 110 -18.84 6.55 0.22
C LEU A 110 -18.83 7.92 -0.46
N PHE A 111 -18.51 7.98 -1.75
CA PHE A 111 -18.40 9.24 -2.51
C PHE A 111 -19.61 9.53 -3.43
N ILE A 112 -20.56 8.60 -3.56
CA ILE A 112 -21.79 8.75 -4.38
C ILE A 112 -23.05 8.91 -3.48
N THR A 113 -22.90 9.13 -2.17
CA THR A 113 -24.01 9.52 -1.26
C THR A 113 -23.89 10.99 -0.90
#